data_AF-A0A661T2R9-F1
#
_entry.id   AF-A0A661T2R9-F1
#
_cell.length_a   1.000
_cell.length_b   1.000
_cell.length_c   1.000
_cell.angle_alpha   90.00
_cell.angle_beta   90.00
_cell.angle_gamma   90.00
#
_symmetry.space_group_name_H-M   'P 1'
#
loop_
_entity.id
_entity.type
_entity.pdbx_description
1 polymer ?
#
loop_
_entity_poly.entity_id
_entity_poly.type
_entity_poly.pdbx_seq_one_letter_code
_entity_poly.pdbx_strand_id
1 'polypeptide(L)'
;MVPPRPEKRSEKKEFRLVKFFAYASFTVLILFSFPFSVVVSQKAKGILTRSYGNYALLLGQNLNHQVFQNFVLPTITRYGEIRLRDKEQYRWMDIVVRNTIHSFRIDRVNIYDIRNGVIAYSTDRRLLGKKAEETEGYKKAIRGEYSSRLLSGEEKEWYLPPWSTPDTKKLRTYVPFRGPAPAGGKIGHVLGVFELIQDMTPEYRSIARFQYLIFGLSILIMGLIFVALLLIVRKEERIIEERAREQMDLESQLHQAERLAALGQMCAGVSHEIRNPLGIIRSTAELMG
;
A
#
# COMPACT_ATOMS: atom_id res chain seq x y z
N MET A 1 58.74 -27.10 -9.15
CA MET A 1 57.61 -26.45 -9.85
C MET A 1 56.32 -26.89 -9.18
N VAL A 2 55.56 -25.94 -8.64
CA VAL A 2 54.27 -26.19 -7.98
C VAL A 2 53.18 -26.23 -9.05
N PRO A 3 52.27 -27.22 -9.09
CA PRO A 3 51.22 -27.27 -10.11
C PRO A 3 50.17 -26.18 -9.84
N PRO A 4 49.54 -25.59 -10.87
CA PRO A 4 48.49 -24.60 -10.69
C PRO A 4 47.25 -25.24 -10.06
N ARG A 5 46.63 -24.53 -9.11
CA ARG A 5 45.36 -24.94 -8.47
C ARG A 5 44.18 -24.77 -9.43
N PRO A 6 43.14 -25.62 -9.36
CA PRO A 6 42.01 -25.54 -10.27
C PRO A 6 41.07 -24.37 -9.91
N GLU A 7 41.02 -23.34 -10.76
CA GLU A 7 40.08 -22.20 -10.68
C GLU A 7 38.60 -22.59 -10.81
N LYS A 8 38.29 -23.77 -11.39
CA LYS A 8 36.91 -24.26 -11.60
C LYS A 8 36.02 -24.31 -10.34
N ARG A 9 36.59 -24.28 -9.13
CA ARG A 9 35.84 -24.33 -7.86
C ARG A 9 35.39 -22.94 -7.36
N SER A 10 36.04 -21.85 -7.76
CA SER A 10 35.65 -20.48 -7.33
C SER A 10 34.48 -19.96 -8.14
N GLU A 11 34.51 -20.08 -9.48
CA GLU A 11 33.41 -19.64 -10.36
C GLU A 11 32.08 -20.30 -9.96
N LYS A 12 32.07 -21.63 -9.81
CA LYS A 12 30.86 -22.38 -9.43
C LYS A 12 30.26 -21.95 -8.08
N LYS A 13 31.06 -21.36 -7.17
CA LYS A 13 30.59 -20.81 -5.90
C LYS A 13 30.03 -19.40 -6.04
N GLU A 14 30.65 -18.54 -6.85
CA GLU A 14 30.15 -17.19 -7.12
C GLU A 14 28.78 -17.19 -7.81
N PHE A 15 28.55 -18.09 -8.77
CA PHE A 15 27.24 -18.20 -9.46
C PHE A 15 26.08 -18.67 -8.57
N ARG A 16 26.36 -19.55 -7.59
CA ARG A 16 25.35 -19.92 -6.59
C ARG A 16 25.01 -18.75 -5.67
N LEU A 17 25.97 -17.85 -5.43
CA LEU A 17 25.78 -16.64 -4.63
C LEU A 17 24.81 -15.67 -5.31
N VAL A 18 24.94 -15.46 -6.63
CA VAL A 18 24.05 -14.54 -7.38
C VAL A 18 22.60 -15.04 -7.41
N LYS A 19 22.40 -16.34 -7.66
CA LYS A 19 21.06 -16.96 -7.60
C LYS A 19 20.44 -16.80 -6.21
N PHE A 20 21.22 -17.10 -5.16
CA PHE A 20 20.77 -16.94 -3.78
C PHE A 20 20.43 -15.48 -3.46
N PHE A 21 21.26 -14.53 -3.89
CA PHE A 21 21.02 -13.10 -3.71
C PHE A 21 19.75 -12.62 -4.41
N ALA A 22 19.47 -13.11 -5.62
CA ALA A 22 18.23 -12.79 -6.35
C ALA A 22 16.98 -13.32 -5.62
N TYR A 23 16.99 -14.58 -5.16
CA TYR A 23 15.88 -15.15 -4.38
C TYR A 23 15.69 -14.43 -3.04
N ALA A 24 16.79 -14.12 -2.33
CA ALA A 24 16.76 -13.39 -1.08
C ALA A 24 16.19 -11.97 -1.28
N SER A 25 16.67 -11.24 -2.29
CA SER A 25 16.21 -9.88 -2.62
C SER A 25 14.74 -9.87 -3.00
N PHE A 26 14.29 -10.82 -3.83
CA PHE A 26 12.89 -10.96 -4.20
C PHE A 26 11.98 -11.21 -2.98
N THR A 27 12.42 -12.11 -2.09
CA THR A 27 11.69 -12.43 -0.85
C THR A 27 11.61 -11.22 0.07
N VAL A 28 12.72 -10.50 0.26
CA VAL A 28 12.77 -9.27 1.07
C VAL A 28 11.85 -8.21 0.48
N LEU A 29 11.90 -7.97 -0.83
CA LEU A 29 11.06 -6.96 -1.48
C LEU A 29 9.55 -7.25 -1.34
N ILE A 30 9.13 -8.51 -1.49
CA ILE A 30 7.73 -8.91 -1.24
C ILE A 30 7.36 -8.70 0.22
N LEU A 31 8.24 -9.13 1.13
CA LEU A 31 8.02 -9.02 2.57
C LEU A 31 7.88 -7.56 3.02
N PHE A 32 8.56 -6.61 2.36
CA PHE A 32 8.44 -5.18 2.66
C PHE A 32 7.32 -4.47 1.89
N SER A 33 7.01 -4.89 0.66
CA SER A 33 5.98 -4.25 -0.18
C SER A 33 4.58 -4.38 0.43
N PHE A 34 4.25 -5.56 0.97
CA PHE A 34 2.93 -5.79 1.55
C PHE A 34 2.66 -4.93 2.80
N PRO A 35 3.50 -4.96 3.86
CA PRO A 35 3.32 -4.10 5.02
C PRO A 35 3.33 -2.61 4.68
N PHE A 36 4.20 -2.20 3.74
CA PHE A 36 4.23 -0.81 3.28
C PHE A 36 2.90 -0.38 2.67
N SER A 37 2.32 -1.20 1.80
CA SER A 37 0.99 -0.96 1.20
C SER A 37 -0.11 -0.86 2.26
N VAL A 38 -0.06 -1.71 3.30
CA VAL A 38 -0.98 -1.67 4.44
C VAL A 38 -0.85 -0.36 5.21
N VAL A 39 0.37 0.10 5.51
CA VAL A 39 0.61 1.38 6.23
C VAL A 39 0.06 2.57 5.44
N VAL A 40 0.28 2.62 4.13
CA VAL A 40 -0.25 3.69 3.27
C VAL A 40 -1.78 3.68 3.27
N SER A 41 -2.40 2.51 3.13
CA SER A 41 -3.86 2.33 3.18
C SER A 41 -4.46 2.78 4.52
N GLN A 42 -3.81 2.43 5.64
CA GLN A 42 -4.21 2.88 6.97
C GLN A 42 -4.17 4.40 7.10
N LYS A 43 -3.10 5.06 6.62
CA LYS A 43 -3.02 6.52 6.60
C LYS A 43 -4.14 7.14 5.74
N ALA A 44 -4.39 6.60 4.55
CA ALA A 44 -5.45 7.09 3.67
C ALA A 44 -6.84 6.98 4.32
N LYS A 45 -7.15 5.84 4.96
CA LYS A 45 -8.40 5.63 5.70
C LYS A 45 -8.55 6.61 6.89
N GLY A 46 -7.46 6.88 7.60
CA GLY A 46 -7.43 7.85 8.69
C GLY A 46 -7.70 9.28 8.22
N ILE A 47 -7.04 9.71 7.14
CA ILE A 47 -7.27 11.03 6.51
C ILE A 47 -8.73 11.14 6.05
N LEU A 48 -9.26 10.10 5.41
CA LEU A 48 -10.65 10.05 4.95
C LEU A 48 -11.63 10.22 6.12
N THR A 49 -11.44 9.48 7.22
CA THR A 49 -12.28 9.57 8.42
C THR A 49 -12.26 10.97 9.02
N ARG A 50 -11.08 11.57 9.14
CA ARG A 50 -10.94 12.93 9.67
C ARG A 50 -11.60 13.97 8.75
N SER A 51 -11.46 13.81 7.43
CA SER A 51 -12.09 14.68 6.43
C SER A 51 -13.62 14.63 6.53
N TYR A 52 -14.20 13.42 6.58
CA TYR A 52 -15.65 13.25 6.77
C TYR A 52 -16.13 13.82 8.11
N GLY A 53 -15.37 13.64 9.20
CA GLY A 53 -15.68 14.24 10.50
C GLY A 53 -15.71 15.77 10.47
N ASN A 54 -14.73 16.40 9.83
CA ASN A 54 -14.69 17.85 9.65
C ASN A 54 -15.86 18.35 8.79
N TYR A 55 -16.20 17.62 7.74
CA TYR A 55 -17.32 17.94 6.87
C TYR A 55 -18.67 17.82 7.58
N ALA A 56 -18.87 16.75 8.35
CA ALA A 56 -20.07 16.58 9.17
C ALA A 56 -20.21 17.68 10.23
N LEU A 57 -19.10 18.18 10.78
CA LEU A 57 -19.11 19.33 11.69
C LEU A 57 -19.64 20.60 10.99
N LEU A 58 -19.07 20.95 9.83
CA LEU A 58 -19.50 22.12 9.06
C LEU A 58 -20.95 22.00 8.61
N LEU A 59 -21.36 20.81 8.15
CA LEU A 59 -22.74 20.54 7.79
C LEU A 59 -23.68 20.64 9.00
N GLY A 60 -23.27 20.13 10.16
CA GLY A 60 -24.05 20.26 11.39
C GLY A 60 -24.24 21.72 11.82
N GLN A 61 -23.22 22.56 11.64
CA GLN A 61 -23.34 24.01 11.88
C GLN A 61 -24.29 24.67 10.88
N ASN A 62 -24.20 24.31 9.59
CA ASN A 62 -25.13 24.79 8.57
C ASN A 62 -26.56 24.33 8.88
N LEU A 63 -26.77 23.05 9.20
CA LEU A 63 -28.07 22.50 9.62
C LEU A 63 -28.63 23.23 10.84
N ASN A 64 -27.81 23.49 11.86
CA ASN A 64 -28.22 24.29 13.02
C ASN A 64 -28.78 25.65 12.58
N HIS A 65 -28.07 26.36 11.71
CA HIS A 65 -28.52 27.63 11.17
C HIS A 65 -29.81 27.51 10.35
N GLN A 66 -29.86 26.58 9.39
CA GLN A 66 -31.01 26.40 8.50
C GLN A 66 -32.27 25.98 9.26
N VAL A 67 -32.16 25.01 10.17
CA VAL A 67 -33.29 24.55 11.00
C VAL A 67 -33.75 25.68 11.92
N PHE A 68 -32.83 26.43 12.51
CA PHE A 68 -33.22 27.52 13.40
C PHE A 68 -33.97 28.64 12.65
N GLN A 69 -33.40 29.12 11.55
CA GLN A 69 -33.94 30.25 10.79
C GLN A 69 -35.20 29.90 10.00
N ASN A 70 -35.22 28.74 9.33
CA ASN A 70 -36.27 28.40 8.37
C ASN A 70 -37.35 27.47 8.94
N PHE A 71 -37.15 26.92 10.14
CA PHE A 71 -38.16 26.10 10.80
C PHE A 71 -38.50 26.60 12.22
N VAL A 72 -37.52 26.75 13.11
CA VAL A 72 -37.80 27.08 14.53
C VAL A 72 -38.43 28.45 14.69
N LEU A 73 -37.80 29.51 14.16
CA LEU A 73 -38.34 30.87 14.31
C LEU A 73 -39.75 30.99 13.71
N PRO A 74 -40.01 30.58 12.45
CA PRO A 74 -41.33 30.69 11.85
C PRO A 74 -42.39 29.80 12.51
N THR A 75 -41.99 28.62 13.03
CA THR A 75 -42.94 27.70 13.69
C THR A 75 -43.38 28.25 15.03
N ILE A 76 -42.46 28.80 15.83
CA ILE A 76 -42.80 29.39 17.13
C ILE A 76 -43.65 30.64 16.93
N THR A 77 -43.37 31.51 15.94
CA THR A 77 -44.17 32.70 15.69
C THR A 77 -45.57 32.38 15.17
N ARG A 78 -45.72 31.33 14.36
CA ARG A 78 -47.02 30.95 13.77
C ARG A 78 -47.87 30.03 14.65
N TYR A 79 -47.26 29.06 15.32
CA TYR A 79 -47.96 28.00 16.05
C TYR A 79 -47.74 28.05 17.58
N GLY A 80 -46.85 28.90 18.09
CA GLY A 80 -46.53 29.03 19.51
C GLY A 80 -45.62 27.91 20.07
N GLU A 81 -45.66 26.71 19.47
CA GLU A 81 -44.88 25.56 19.91
C GLU A 81 -44.46 24.65 18.75
N ILE A 82 -43.37 23.90 18.97
CA ILE A 82 -42.86 22.92 18.01
C ILE A 82 -43.38 21.53 18.39
N ARG A 83 -44.17 20.92 17.51
CA ARG A 83 -44.72 19.57 17.63
C ARG A 83 -44.46 18.79 16.35
N LEU A 84 -43.29 18.15 16.27
CA LEU A 84 -42.89 17.33 15.11
C LEU A 84 -43.69 16.02 14.93
N ARG A 85 -44.66 15.75 15.81
CA ARG A 85 -45.70 14.74 15.60
C ARG A 85 -46.80 15.23 14.63
N ASP A 86 -46.98 16.54 14.52
CA ASP A 86 -47.85 17.13 13.53
C ASP A 86 -47.29 16.93 12.11
N LYS A 87 -48.17 16.58 11.17
CA LYS A 87 -47.75 16.24 9.80
C LYS A 87 -47.25 17.45 9.02
N GLU A 88 -47.81 18.64 9.24
CA GLU A 88 -47.43 19.85 8.53
C GLU A 88 -46.06 20.32 9.01
N GLN A 89 -45.87 20.41 10.33
CA GLN A 89 -44.58 20.79 10.90
C GLN A 89 -43.48 19.77 10.55
N TYR A 90 -43.76 18.46 10.63
CA TYR A 90 -42.79 17.44 10.23
C TYR A 90 -42.37 17.59 8.77
N ARG A 91 -43.34 17.78 7.85
CA ARG A 91 -43.06 17.94 6.42
C ARG A 91 -42.21 19.19 6.16
N TRP A 92 -42.48 20.29 6.86
CA TRP A 92 -41.68 21.50 6.72
C TRP A 92 -40.25 21.30 7.21
N MET A 93 -40.06 20.70 8.39
CA MET A 93 -38.74 20.32 8.89
C MET A 93 -38.01 19.39 7.91
N ASP A 94 -38.71 18.38 7.37
CA ASP A 94 -38.15 17.41 6.44
C ASP A 94 -37.65 18.09 5.16
N ILE A 95 -38.38 19.08 4.62
CA ILE A 95 -37.93 19.89 3.48
C ILE A 95 -36.65 20.67 3.83
N VAL A 96 -36.62 21.36 4.97
CA VAL A 96 -35.45 22.15 5.40
C VAL A 96 -34.22 21.26 5.56
N VAL A 97 -34.37 20.14 6.27
CA VAL A 97 -33.26 19.21 6.50
C VAL A 97 -32.81 18.54 5.21
N ARG A 98 -33.72 18.01 4.38
CA ARG A 98 -33.37 17.34 3.12
C ARG A 98 -32.69 18.28 2.13
N ASN A 99 -33.19 19.49 1.97
CA ASN A 99 -32.56 20.48 1.09
C ASN A 99 -31.16 20.84 1.57
N THR A 100 -30.94 20.90 2.88
CA THR A 100 -29.63 21.22 3.45
C THR A 100 -28.62 20.07 3.26
N ILE A 101 -29.05 18.82 3.36
CA ILE A 101 -28.15 17.66 3.26
C ILE A 101 -28.05 17.06 1.86
N HIS A 102 -28.89 17.46 0.90
CA HIS A 102 -28.98 16.86 -0.43
C HIS A 102 -27.61 16.73 -1.12
N SER A 103 -26.79 17.78 -1.07
CA SER A 103 -25.47 17.79 -1.71
C SER A 103 -24.37 17.09 -0.89
N PHE A 104 -24.70 16.55 0.29
CA PHE A 104 -23.74 16.19 1.32
C PHE A 104 -23.60 14.69 1.61
N ARG A 105 -24.15 13.81 0.75
CA ARG A 105 -24.08 12.33 0.86
C ARG A 105 -24.30 11.84 2.31
N ILE A 106 -25.31 12.40 2.98
CA ILE A 106 -25.72 12.00 4.32
C ILE A 106 -26.78 10.91 4.17
N ASP A 107 -26.52 9.73 4.74
CA ASP A 107 -27.47 8.63 4.76
C ASP A 107 -28.70 8.98 5.59
N ARG A 108 -28.46 9.59 6.76
CA ARG A 108 -29.48 9.86 7.75
C ARG A 108 -29.14 11.05 8.64
N VAL A 109 -30.16 11.81 8.97
CA VAL A 109 -30.12 12.83 10.02
C VAL A 109 -31.18 12.51 11.06
N ASN A 110 -30.79 12.50 12.32
CA ASN A 110 -31.70 12.46 13.46
C ASN A 110 -31.55 13.75 14.27
N ILE A 111 -32.64 14.22 14.88
CA ILE A 111 -32.64 15.31 15.86
C ILE A 111 -33.23 14.74 17.14
N TYR A 112 -32.44 14.77 18.20
CA TYR A 112 -32.84 14.35 19.52
C TYR A 112 -33.39 15.52 20.33
N ASP A 113 -34.54 15.28 20.95
CA ASP A 113 -35.04 16.13 22.02
C ASP A 113 -34.40 15.67 23.34
N ILE A 114 -33.52 16.52 23.87
CA ILE A 114 -32.79 16.26 25.11
C ILE A 114 -33.68 16.25 26.36
N ARG A 115 -34.86 16.89 26.31
CA ARG A 115 -35.79 16.93 27.46
C ARG A 115 -36.56 15.63 27.57
N ASN A 116 -36.98 15.10 26.42
CA ASN A 116 -37.80 13.90 26.35
C ASN A 116 -36.97 12.62 26.11
N GLY A 117 -35.69 12.73 25.74
CA GLY A 117 -34.82 11.58 25.48
C GLY A 117 -35.27 10.75 24.28
N VAL A 118 -35.86 11.39 23.26
CA VAL A 118 -36.42 10.72 22.07
C VAL A 118 -35.94 11.37 20.78
N ILE A 119 -36.05 10.63 19.69
CA ILE A 119 -35.85 11.14 18.34
C ILE A 119 -37.05 12.02 17.98
N ALA A 120 -36.86 13.33 18.04
CA ALA A 120 -37.86 14.34 17.70
C ALA A 120 -38.08 14.45 16.20
N TYR A 121 -37.05 14.19 15.40
CA TYR A 121 -37.11 14.12 13.95
C TYR A 121 -36.09 13.12 13.41
N SER A 122 -36.43 12.48 12.31
CA SER A 122 -35.50 11.66 11.54
C SER A 122 -35.86 11.73 10.07
N THR A 123 -34.86 11.70 9.19
CA THR A 123 -35.08 11.46 7.75
C THR A 123 -35.60 10.04 7.46
N ASP A 124 -35.48 9.12 8.42
CA ASP A 124 -36.18 7.82 8.44
C ASP A 124 -37.35 7.89 9.41
N ARG A 125 -38.56 8.05 8.87
CA ARG A 125 -39.79 8.24 9.63
C ARG A 125 -40.08 7.10 10.62
N ARG A 126 -39.53 5.89 10.41
CA ARG A 126 -39.70 4.74 11.31
C ARG A 126 -38.99 4.92 12.66
N LEU A 127 -38.11 5.91 12.78
CA LEU A 127 -37.36 6.21 14.00
C LEU A 127 -38.00 7.31 14.85
N LEU A 128 -38.99 8.03 14.30
CA LEU A 128 -39.65 9.13 14.99
C LEU A 128 -40.25 8.66 16.32
N GLY A 129 -39.94 9.35 17.40
CA GLY A 129 -40.44 9.06 18.75
C GLY A 129 -39.78 7.87 19.45
N LYS A 130 -38.84 7.16 18.82
CA LYS A 130 -38.04 6.14 19.52
C LYS A 130 -37.11 6.80 20.54
N LYS A 131 -36.77 6.07 21.60
CA LYS A 131 -35.80 6.54 22.62
C LYS A 131 -34.44 6.79 21.98
N ALA A 132 -33.77 7.85 22.43
CA ALA A 132 -32.42 8.18 22.03
C ALA A 132 -31.44 7.13 22.56
N GLU A 133 -30.48 6.72 21.73
CA GLU A 133 -29.34 5.94 22.20
C GLU A 133 -28.38 6.88 22.96
N GLU A 134 -28.21 6.66 24.26
CA GLU A 134 -27.30 7.47 25.10
C GLU A 134 -25.82 7.09 24.92
N THR A 135 -25.34 7.14 23.69
CA THR A 135 -23.92 6.92 23.40
C THR A 135 -23.05 8.01 24.02
N GLU A 136 -21.76 7.72 24.20
CA GLU A 136 -20.80 8.73 24.67
C GLU A 136 -20.75 9.98 23.78
N GLY A 137 -20.99 9.82 22.48
CA GLY A 137 -21.04 10.94 21.55
C GLY A 137 -22.27 11.84 21.77
N TYR A 138 -23.42 11.23 22.06
CA TYR A 138 -24.64 11.95 22.42
C TYR A 138 -24.46 12.75 23.72
N LYS A 139 -23.88 12.13 24.77
CA LYS A 139 -23.60 12.81 26.05
C LYS A 139 -22.64 14.00 25.89
N LYS A 140 -21.61 13.85 25.05
CA LYS A 140 -20.71 14.97 24.69
C LYS A 140 -21.46 16.11 24.01
N ALA A 141 -22.35 15.80 23.07
CA ALA A 141 -23.13 16.82 22.37
C ALA A 141 -24.12 17.56 23.28
N ILE A 142 -24.71 16.90 24.29
CA ILE A 142 -25.52 17.60 25.31
C ILE A 142 -24.70 18.66 26.04
N ARG A 143 -23.42 18.39 26.34
CA ARG A 143 -22.49 19.36 26.94
C ARG A 143 -21.98 20.42 25.95
N GLY A 144 -22.40 20.35 24.70
CA GLY A 144 -21.98 21.26 23.64
C GLY A 144 -20.69 20.83 22.91
N GLU A 145 -20.16 19.65 23.17
CA GLU A 145 -18.99 19.14 22.48
C GLU A 145 -19.39 18.37 21.22
N TYR A 146 -18.72 18.62 20.11
CA TYR A 146 -18.89 17.82 18.90
C TYR A 146 -18.18 16.47 19.06
N SER A 147 -18.73 15.41 18.49
CA SER A 147 -18.05 14.11 18.46
C SER A 147 -18.33 13.37 17.16
N SER A 148 -17.34 12.65 16.66
CA SER A 148 -17.45 11.83 15.46
C SER A 148 -16.74 10.50 15.69
N ARG A 149 -17.43 9.39 15.42
CA ARG A 149 -16.91 8.03 15.58
C ARG A 149 -17.46 7.09 14.51
N LEU A 150 -16.65 6.11 14.12
CA LEU A 150 -17.09 5.05 13.22
C LEU A 150 -18.07 4.13 13.96
N LEU A 151 -19.19 3.83 13.30
CA LEU A 151 -20.25 2.94 13.80
C LEU A 151 -19.89 1.46 13.74
N SER A 152 -19.07 1.08 12.77
CA SER A 152 -18.62 -0.30 12.58
C SER A 152 -17.14 -0.40 12.92
N GLY A 153 -16.84 -0.92 14.11
CA GLY A 153 -15.47 -1.21 14.50
C GLY A 153 -15.22 -1.71 15.93
N GLU A 154 -16.11 -1.47 16.91
CA GLU A 154 -15.72 -1.74 18.31
C GLU A 154 -15.58 -3.22 18.69
N GLU A 155 -16.19 -4.18 17.96
CA GLU A 155 -16.13 -5.61 18.37
C GLU A 155 -15.64 -6.60 17.30
N LYS A 156 -15.66 -6.27 16.00
CA LYS A 156 -15.35 -7.23 14.91
C LYS A 156 -14.05 -6.98 14.15
N GLU A 157 -13.31 -5.93 14.48
CA GLU A 157 -12.06 -5.58 13.78
C GLU A 157 -10.84 -6.38 14.22
N TRP A 158 -10.79 -6.92 15.44
CA TRP A 158 -9.60 -7.66 15.93
C TRP A 158 -9.42 -9.04 15.28
N TYR A 159 -10.50 -9.65 14.78
CA TYR A 159 -10.47 -10.98 14.15
C TYR A 159 -10.28 -10.95 12.63
N LEU A 160 -10.37 -9.76 12.04
CA LEU A 160 -10.31 -9.62 10.60
C LEU A 160 -8.87 -9.28 10.18
N PRO A 161 -8.31 -9.98 9.18
CA PRO A 161 -7.00 -9.64 8.69
C PRO A 161 -6.93 -8.17 8.21
N PRO A 162 -5.76 -7.51 8.27
CA PRO A 162 -5.58 -6.12 7.84
C PRO A 162 -6.02 -5.83 6.39
N TRP A 163 -6.14 -6.89 5.58
CA TRP A 163 -6.54 -6.87 4.18
C TRP A 163 -8.06 -7.05 3.95
N SER A 164 -8.83 -7.35 5.00
CA SER A 164 -10.27 -7.50 4.87
C SER A 164 -10.97 -6.17 4.57
N THR A 165 -12.01 -6.23 3.75
CA THR A 165 -12.93 -5.11 3.52
C THR A 165 -14.12 -5.24 4.46
N PRO A 166 -14.27 -4.34 5.45
CA PRO A 166 -15.47 -4.35 6.28
C PRO A 166 -16.71 -4.13 5.41
N ASP A 167 -17.79 -4.84 5.75
CA ASP A 167 -18.99 -4.88 4.92
C ASP A 167 -19.70 -3.53 4.89
N THR A 168 -19.65 -2.81 6.01
CA THR A 168 -20.17 -1.44 6.17
C THR A 168 -19.20 -0.58 6.98
N LYS A 169 -18.92 0.64 6.49
CA LYS A 169 -18.20 1.69 7.22
C LYS A 169 -19.04 2.94 7.27
N LYS A 170 -19.71 3.17 8.40
CA LYS A 170 -20.49 4.39 8.62
C LYS A 170 -19.82 5.27 9.66
N LEU A 171 -19.80 6.58 9.41
CA LEU A 171 -19.38 7.58 10.37
C LEU A 171 -20.62 8.18 11.03
N ARG A 172 -20.63 8.21 12.36
CA ARG A 172 -21.67 8.85 13.16
C ARG A 172 -21.09 10.09 13.82
N THR A 173 -21.72 11.23 13.57
CA THR A 173 -21.30 12.53 14.11
C THR A 173 -22.43 13.16 14.89
N TYR A 174 -22.18 13.50 16.15
CA TYR A 174 -23.10 14.25 16.99
C TYR A 174 -22.72 15.72 17.03
N VAL A 175 -23.71 16.57 16.81
CA VAL A 175 -23.57 18.03 16.74
C VAL A 175 -24.64 18.66 17.63
N PRO A 176 -24.29 19.50 18.63
CA PRO A 176 -25.26 20.21 19.43
C PRO A 176 -26.12 21.15 18.58
N PHE A 177 -27.44 21.05 18.73
CA PHE A 177 -28.40 22.01 18.19
C PHE A 177 -28.54 23.16 19.19
N ARG A 178 -28.24 24.40 18.79
CA ARG A 178 -28.17 25.54 19.70
C ARG A 178 -29.04 26.70 19.21
N GLY A 179 -29.70 27.36 20.15
CA GLY A 179 -30.30 28.67 19.89
C GLY A 179 -29.23 29.75 19.68
N PRO A 180 -29.62 30.94 19.19
CA PRO A 180 -28.73 32.08 19.04
C PRO A 180 -28.08 32.43 20.37
N ALA A 181 -26.79 32.75 20.31
CA ALA A 181 -26.05 33.22 21.47
C ALA A 181 -26.67 34.53 21.98
N PRO A 182 -26.89 34.70 23.30
CA PRO A 182 -27.24 36.00 23.86
C PRO A 182 -26.17 37.04 23.51
N ALA A 183 -26.59 38.30 23.31
CA ALA A 183 -25.65 39.41 23.16
C ALA A 183 -24.68 39.43 24.37
N GLY A 184 -23.38 39.25 24.10
CA GLY A 184 -22.36 39.08 25.15
C GLY A 184 -21.51 37.80 25.05
N GLY A 185 -21.62 37.03 23.96
CA GLY A 185 -20.63 35.99 23.62
C GLY A 185 -20.76 34.67 24.39
N LYS A 186 -21.85 34.45 25.12
CA LYS A 186 -22.12 33.16 25.77
C LYS A 186 -22.57 32.12 24.74
N ILE A 187 -22.08 30.89 24.88
CA ILE A 187 -22.52 29.74 24.06
C ILE A 187 -24.04 29.57 24.27
N GLY A 188 -24.82 29.62 23.19
CA GLY A 188 -26.27 29.41 23.24
C GLY A 188 -26.62 28.05 23.85
N HIS A 189 -27.71 28.00 24.62
CA HIS A 189 -28.17 26.76 25.26
C HIS A 189 -28.41 25.66 24.21
N VAL A 190 -27.99 24.44 24.54
CA VAL A 190 -28.24 23.26 23.70
C VAL A 190 -29.74 22.95 23.78
N LEU A 191 -30.42 23.06 22.64
CA LEU A 191 -31.85 22.79 22.47
C LEU A 191 -32.12 21.34 22.08
N GLY A 192 -31.13 20.67 21.51
CA GLY A 192 -31.21 19.30 21.02
C GLY A 192 -29.85 18.80 20.54
N VAL A 193 -29.83 17.60 19.96
CA VAL A 193 -28.61 17.04 19.35
C VAL A 193 -28.92 16.54 17.95
N PHE A 194 -28.17 16.99 16.95
CA PHE A 194 -28.15 16.35 15.64
C PHE A 194 -27.26 15.12 15.67
N GLU A 195 -27.71 14.05 15.03
CA GLU A 195 -26.89 12.91 14.66
C GLU A 195 -26.88 12.75 13.15
N LEU A 196 -25.69 12.81 12.58
CA LEU A 196 -25.41 12.67 11.16
C LEU A 196 -24.76 11.31 10.93
N ILE A 197 -25.33 10.52 10.04
CA ILE A 197 -24.77 9.22 9.63
C ILE A 197 -24.34 9.33 8.17
N GLN A 198 -23.08 9.01 7.90
CA GLN A 198 -22.50 9.01 6.55
C GLN A 198 -22.01 7.62 6.19
N ASP A 199 -22.34 7.14 4.99
CA ASP A 199 -21.71 5.94 4.43
C ASP A 199 -20.36 6.28 3.81
N MET A 200 -19.30 5.66 4.33
CA MET A 200 -17.93 5.73 3.82
C MET A 200 -17.48 4.39 3.21
N THR A 201 -18.37 3.40 3.15
CA THR A 201 -18.11 2.08 2.59
C THR A 201 -17.55 2.15 1.16
N PRO A 202 -18.13 2.92 0.21
CA PRO A 202 -17.61 2.93 -1.15
C PRO A 202 -16.19 3.52 -1.23
N GLU A 203 -15.89 4.54 -0.44
CA GLU A 203 -14.56 5.18 -0.38
C GLU A 203 -13.53 4.24 0.25
N TYR A 204 -13.87 3.55 1.35
CA TYR A 204 -13.01 2.52 1.95
C TYR A 204 -12.75 1.35 0.99
N ARG A 205 -13.77 0.89 0.25
CA ARG A 205 -13.62 -0.14 -0.79
C ARG A 205 -12.75 0.35 -1.94
N SER A 206 -12.84 1.63 -2.30
CA SER A 206 -11.97 2.23 -3.32
C SER A 206 -10.51 2.21 -2.89
N ILE A 207 -10.22 2.62 -1.64
CA ILE A 207 -8.87 2.57 -1.07
C ILE A 207 -8.34 1.13 -1.05
N ALA A 208 -9.16 0.15 -0.64
CA ALA A 208 -8.77 -1.25 -0.62
C ALA A 208 -8.48 -1.80 -2.04
N ARG A 209 -9.35 -1.52 -3.03
CA ARG A 209 -9.10 -1.93 -4.42
C ARG A 209 -7.79 -1.34 -4.95
N PHE A 210 -7.54 -0.07 -4.68
CA PHE A 210 -6.30 0.60 -5.09
C PHE A 210 -5.07 -0.03 -4.43
N GLN A 211 -5.15 -0.38 -3.14
CA GLN A 211 -4.11 -1.11 -2.42
C GLN A 211 -3.77 -2.45 -3.10
N TYR A 212 -4.79 -3.23 -3.46
CA TYR A 212 -4.60 -4.52 -4.14
C TYR A 212 -4.03 -4.37 -5.55
N LEU A 213 -4.45 -3.36 -6.30
CA LEU A 213 -3.89 -3.05 -7.61
C LEU A 213 -2.40 -2.71 -7.52
N ILE A 214 -2.01 -1.84 -6.59
CA ILE A 214 -0.60 -1.50 -6.36
C ILE A 214 0.21 -2.72 -5.96
N PHE A 215 -0.31 -3.52 -5.03
CA PHE A 215 0.38 -4.70 -4.55
C PHE A 215 0.56 -5.75 -5.67
N GLY A 216 -0.50 -6.03 -6.43
CA GLY A 216 -0.47 -6.93 -7.57
C GLY A 216 0.51 -6.47 -8.66
N LEU A 217 0.50 -5.17 -8.99
CA LEU A 217 1.44 -4.59 -9.94
C LEU A 217 2.89 -4.66 -9.43
N SER A 218 3.09 -4.46 -8.14
CA SER A 218 4.42 -4.59 -7.51
C SER A 218 4.94 -6.02 -7.62
N ILE A 219 4.13 -7.03 -7.33
CA ILE A 219 4.49 -8.44 -7.52
C ILE A 219 4.80 -8.73 -8.98
N LEU A 220 3.99 -8.23 -9.91
CA LEU A 220 4.20 -8.44 -11.34
C LEU A 220 5.55 -7.86 -11.79
N ILE A 221 5.85 -6.60 -11.43
CA ILE A 221 7.11 -5.94 -11.76
C ILE A 221 8.29 -6.68 -11.13
N MET A 222 8.19 -7.05 -9.85
CA MET A 222 9.22 -7.84 -9.17
C MET A 222 9.45 -9.19 -9.86
N GLY A 223 8.37 -9.86 -10.31
CA GLY A 223 8.44 -11.12 -11.04
C GLY A 223 9.15 -10.97 -12.38
N LEU A 224 8.86 -9.91 -13.14
CA LEU A 224 9.53 -9.61 -14.41
C LEU A 224 11.03 -9.33 -14.20
N ILE A 225 11.38 -8.52 -13.20
CA ILE A 225 12.78 -8.23 -12.84
C ILE A 225 13.49 -9.53 -12.44
N PHE A 226 12.84 -10.36 -11.64
CA PHE A 226 13.39 -11.64 -11.20
C PHE A 226 13.66 -12.59 -12.38
N VAL A 227 12.73 -12.71 -13.33
CA VAL A 227 12.93 -13.50 -14.55
C VAL A 227 14.07 -12.92 -15.40
N ALA A 228 14.14 -11.60 -15.57
CA ALA A 228 15.22 -10.95 -16.31
C ALA A 228 16.60 -11.25 -15.68
N LEU A 229 16.71 -11.16 -14.34
CA LEU A 229 17.93 -11.52 -13.61
C LEU A 229 18.30 -13.00 -13.85
N LEU A 230 17.33 -13.92 -13.80
CA LEU A 230 17.60 -15.33 -14.08
C LEU A 230 18.09 -15.56 -15.52
N LEU A 231 17.57 -14.82 -16.51
CA LEU A 231 18.02 -14.92 -17.89
C LEU A 231 19.45 -14.38 -18.07
N ILE A 232 19.78 -13.27 -17.42
CA ILE A 232 21.13 -12.70 -17.43
C ILE A 232 22.13 -13.70 -16.83
N VAL A 233 21.84 -14.24 -15.65
CA VAL A 233 22.71 -15.22 -14.99
C VAL A 233 22.90 -16.47 -15.84
N ARG A 234 21.84 -16.99 -16.47
CA ARG A 234 21.95 -18.14 -17.37
C ARG A 234 22.79 -17.86 -18.61
N LYS A 235 22.70 -16.63 -19.15
CA LYS A 235 23.51 -16.20 -20.29
C LYS A 235 24.98 -16.12 -19.91
N GLU A 236 25.30 -15.56 -18.76
CA GLU A 236 26.67 -15.50 -18.24
C GLU A 236 27.25 -16.89 -18.00
N GLU A 237 26.47 -17.82 -17.43
CA GLU A 237 26.89 -19.22 -17.24
C GLU A 237 27.35 -19.87 -18.57
N ARG A 238 26.61 -19.65 -19.67
CA ARG A 238 27.01 -20.17 -20.99
C ARG A 238 28.30 -19.54 -21.51
N ILE A 239 28.42 -18.22 -21.42
CA ILE A 239 29.59 -17.49 -21.91
C ILE A 239 30.86 -17.93 -21.17
N ILE A 240 30.75 -18.18 -19.86
CA ILE A 240 31.87 -18.63 -19.05
C ILE A 240 32.24 -20.08 -19.36
N GLU A 241 31.26 -20.97 -19.57
CA GLU A 241 31.54 -22.34 -20.01
C GLU A 241 32.22 -22.38 -21.38
N GLU A 242 31.83 -21.50 -22.31
CA GLU A 242 32.48 -21.37 -23.63
C GLU A 242 33.93 -20.89 -23.50
N ARG A 243 34.17 -19.80 -22.75
CA ARG A 243 35.53 -19.27 -22.51
C ARG A 243 36.43 -20.28 -21.81
N ALA A 244 35.91 -21.03 -20.84
CA ALA A 244 36.68 -22.06 -20.16
C ALA A 244 37.07 -23.22 -21.10
N ARG A 245 36.23 -23.56 -22.09
CA ARG A 245 36.58 -24.56 -23.12
C ARG A 245 37.64 -24.02 -24.08
N GLU A 246 37.50 -22.78 -24.56
CA GLU A 246 38.51 -22.16 -25.43
C GLU A 246 39.88 -22.07 -24.74
N GLN A 247 39.92 -21.68 -23.46
CA GLN A 247 41.18 -21.65 -22.70
C GLN A 247 41.82 -23.04 -22.62
N MET A 248 41.04 -24.09 -22.33
CA MET A 248 41.56 -25.46 -22.28
C MET A 248 42.12 -25.92 -23.64
N ASP A 249 41.47 -25.55 -24.75
CA ASP A 249 41.96 -25.90 -26.09
C ASP A 249 43.26 -25.17 -26.43
N LEU A 250 43.33 -23.86 -26.16
CA LEU A 250 44.54 -23.05 -26.35
C LEU A 250 45.71 -23.55 -25.50
N GLU A 251 45.46 -23.97 -24.25
CA GLU A 251 46.48 -24.54 -23.37
C GLU A 251 47.01 -25.87 -23.91
N SER A 252 46.14 -26.72 -24.47
CA SER A 252 46.53 -27.97 -25.13
C SER A 252 47.38 -27.72 -26.38
N GLN A 253 47.01 -26.74 -27.21
CA GLN A 253 47.77 -26.36 -28.40
C GLN A 253 49.16 -25.82 -28.03
N LEU A 254 49.24 -24.98 -26.99
CA LEU A 254 50.52 -24.48 -26.46
C LEU A 254 51.43 -25.63 -26.01
N HIS A 255 50.91 -26.56 -25.21
CA HIS A 255 51.69 -27.73 -24.78
C HIS A 255 52.19 -28.58 -25.95
N GLN A 256 51.39 -28.72 -27.01
CA GLN A 256 51.80 -29.45 -28.20
C GLN A 256 52.88 -28.70 -28.98
N ALA A 257 52.76 -27.38 -29.13
CA ALA A 257 53.77 -26.52 -29.75
C ALA A 257 55.09 -26.54 -28.97
N GLU A 258 55.05 -26.48 -27.64
CA GLU A 258 56.23 -26.61 -26.77
C GLU A 258 56.94 -27.95 -26.97
N ARG A 259 56.17 -29.05 -27.01
CA ARG A 259 56.72 -30.39 -27.29
C ARG A 259 57.40 -30.46 -28.65
N LEU A 260 56.77 -29.93 -29.70
CA LEU A 260 57.33 -29.91 -31.05
C LEU A 260 58.58 -29.04 -31.14
N ALA A 261 58.59 -27.89 -30.47
CA ALA A 261 59.75 -27.01 -30.39
C ALA A 261 60.93 -27.69 -29.67
N ALA A 262 60.69 -28.33 -28.52
CA ALA A 262 61.70 -29.10 -27.80
C ALA A 262 62.25 -30.26 -28.65
N LEU A 263 61.38 -30.96 -29.38
CA LEU A 263 61.78 -32.04 -30.30
C LEU A 263 62.62 -31.50 -31.45
N GLY A 264 62.23 -30.37 -32.04
CA GLY A 264 62.98 -29.68 -33.09
C GLY A 264 64.37 -29.23 -32.61
N GLN A 265 64.46 -28.72 -31.38
CA GLN A 265 65.72 -28.30 -30.77
C GLN A 265 66.64 -29.49 -30.50
N MET A 266 66.10 -30.62 -30.03
CA MET A 266 66.85 -31.87 -29.88
C MET A 266 67.30 -32.44 -31.24
N CYS A 267 66.43 -32.49 -32.25
CA CYS A 267 66.78 -32.94 -33.60
C CYS A 267 67.86 -32.07 -34.25
N ALA A 268 67.83 -30.75 -34.04
CA ALA A 268 68.88 -29.85 -34.48
C ALA A 268 70.22 -30.13 -33.78
N GLY A 269 70.18 -30.39 -32.46
CA GLY A 269 71.35 -30.85 -31.70
C GLY A 269 71.94 -32.15 -32.24
N VAL A 270 71.11 -33.17 -32.45
CA VAL A 270 71.51 -34.46 -33.04
C VAL A 270 72.08 -34.28 -34.45
N SER A 271 71.46 -33.44 -35.28
CA SER A 271 71.96 -33.13 -36.62
C SER A 271 73.33 -32.48 -36.59
N HIS A 272 73.56 -31.59 -35.62
CA HIS A 272 74.85 -30.95 -35.42
C HIS A 272 75.91 -31.95 -34.92
N GLU A 273 75.52 -32.89 -34.07
CA GLU A 273 76.39 -33.96 -33.56
C GLU A 273 76.72 -35.03 -34.61
N ILE A 274 75.82 -35.33 -35.56
CA ILE A 274 76.06 -36.24 -36.70
C ILE A 274 76.93 -35.57 -37.77
N ARG A 275 76.77 -34.25 -37.97
CA ARG A 275 77.56 -33.51 -38.97
C ARG A 275 79.04 -33.43 -38.58
N ASN A 276 79.37 -33.47 -37.29
CA ASN A 276 80.75 -33.50 -36.80
C ASN A 276 81.55 -34.73 -37.28
N PRO A 277 81.15 -35.99 -37.01
CA PRO A 277 81.87 -37.17 -37.49
C PRO A 277 81.86 -37.29 -39.02
N LEU A 278 80.77 -36.92 -39.71
CA LEU A 278 80.75 -36.88 -41.17
C LEU A 278 81.75 -35.86 -41.75
N GLY A 279 81.89 -34.69 -41.11
CA GLY A 279 82.90 -33.70 -41.46
C GLY A 279 84.32 -34.25 -41.29
N ILE A 280 84.58 -34.98 -40.21
CA ILE A 280 85.87 -35.65 -39.96
C ILE A 280 86.14 -36.74 -40.99
N ILE A 281 85.15 -37.59 -41.29
CA ILE A 281 85.28 -38.67 -42.29
C ILE A 281 85.57 -38.09 -43.67
N ARG A 282 84.85 -37.03 -44.08
CA ARG A 282 85.09 -36.36 -45.37
C ARG A 282 86.48 -35.73 -45.43
N SER A 283 86.88 -35.02 -44.38
CA SER A 283 88.22 -34.40 -44.30
C SER A 283 89.34 -35.46 -44.33
N THR A 284 89.11 -36.61 -43.70
CA THR A 284 90.05 -37.74 -43.71
C THR A 284 90.10 -38.41 -45.09
N ALA A 285 88.96 -38.54 -45.78
CA ALA A 285 88.89 -39.05 -47.15
C ALA A 285 89.56 -38.11 -48.17
N GLU A 286 89.41 -36.79 -48.00
CA GLU A 286 90.10 -35.77 -48.81
C GLU A 286 91.62 -35.73 -48.57
N LEU A 287 92.10 -36.16 -47.40
CA LEU A 287 93.54 -36.28 -47.08
C LEU A 287 94.19 -37.59 -47.56
N MET A 288 93.39 -38.58 -47.98
CA MET A 288 93.87 -39.90 -48.42
C MET A 288 93.72 -40.14 -49.94
N GLY A 289 93.30 -39.13 -50.71
CA GLY A 289 93.35 -39.09 -52.17
C GLY A 289 94.30 -38.00 -52.64
#